data_AF-A0A7S0N6H6-F1
#
_entry.id   AF-A0A7S0N6H6-F1
#
_cell.length_a   1.000
_cell.length_b   1.000
_cell.length_c   1.000
_cell.angle_alpha   90.00
_cell.angle_beta   90.00
_cell.angle_gamma   90.00
#
_symmetry.space_group_name_H-M   'P 1'
#
loop_
_entity.id
_entity.type
_entity.pdbx_description
1 polymer ?
#
loop_
_entity_poly.entity_id
_entity_poly.type
_entity_poly.pdbx_seq_one_letter_code
_entity_poly.pdbx_strand_id
1 'polypeptide(L)'
;MWLFGYDEDGTPLRPAQVFEDMSADHAKKTVTLDPHPHLAGPSHASVHPCRHSVAIKRIIDMMEDGREASKAMRPDQALFLFLKFISSVIPTVEYDFTMDFDT
;
A
#
# COMPACT_ATOMS: atom_id res chain seq x y z
N MET A 1 -0.72 4.94 4.37
CA MET A 1 -1.40 5.15 3.07
C MET A 1 -2.83 5.47 3.39
N TRP A 2 -3.43 6.46 2.72
CA TRP A 2 -4.83 6.85 2.91
C TRP A 2 -5.58 6.66 1.60
N LEU A 3 -6.78 6.07 1.68
CA LEU A 3 -7.60 5.72 0.53
C LEU A 3 -9.02 6.27 0.75
N PHE A 4 -9.57 6.82 -0.32
CA PHE A 4 -10.95 7.29 -0.37
C PHE A 4 -11.55 6.85 -1.70
N GLY A 5 -12.62 6.06 -1.65
CA GLY A 5 -13.25 5.49 -2.83
C GLY A 5 -14.64 6.05 -3.07
N TYR A 6 -15.10 5.92 -4.30
CA TYR A 6 -16.44 6.28 -4.75
C TYR A 6 -17.08 5.07 -5.45
N ASP A 7 -18.40 4.99 -5.42
CA ASP A 7 -19.16 4.06 -6.27
C ASP A 7 -19.29 4.57 -7.71
N GLU A 8 -19.98 3.80 -8.56
CA GLU A 8 -20.18 4.10 -9.98
C GLU A 8 -20.92 5.43 -10.23
N ASP A 9 -21.73 5.88 -9.26
CA ASP A 9 -22.47 7.14 -9.32
C ASP A 9 -21.65 8.34 -8.78
N GLY A 10 -20.39 8.09 -8.38
CA GLY A 10 -19.52 9.12 -7.80
C GLY A 10 -19.86 9.47 -6.35
N THR A 11 -20.59 8.60 -5.65
CA THR A 11 -20.93 8.77 -4.23
C THR A 11 -19.86 8.13 -3.35
N PRO A 12 -19.43 8.76 -2.24
CA PRO A 12 -18.45 8.17 -1.34
C PRO A 12 -18.85 6.77 -0.86
N LEU A 13 -17.90 5.83 -0.91
CA LEU A 13 -18.13 4.46 -0.46
C LEU A 13 -18.44 4.39 1.04
N ARG A 14 -19.35 3.47 1.40
CA ARG A 14 -19.60 3.14 2.81
C ARG A 14 -18.44 2.31 3.36
N PRO A 15 -18.20 2.36 4.69
CA PRO A 15 -17.20 1.55 5.37
C PRO A 15 -17.11 0.09 4.91
N ALA A 16 -18.25 -0.60 4.80
CA ALA A 16 -18.29 -2.01 4.39
C ALA A 16 -17.75 -2.23 2.97
N GLN A 17 -18.07 -1.32 2.04
CA GLN A 17 -17.66 -1.42 0.64
C GLN A 17 -16.15 -1.18 0.49
N VAL A 18 -15.58 -0.27 1.28
CA VAL A 18 -14.13 -0.02 1.25
C VAL A 18 -13.31 -1.27 1.61
N PHE A 19 -13.84 -2.14 2.49
CA PHE A 19 -13.16 -3.39 2.85
C PHE A 19 -13.29 -4.50 1.81
N GLU A 20 -14.18 -4.36 0.82
CA GLU A 20 -14.31 -5.34 -0.28
C GLU A 20 -13.09 -5.31 -1.21
N ASP A 21 -12.45 -4.14 -1.33
CA ASP A 21 -11.23 -3.95 -2.13
C ASP A 21 -9.93 -4.34 -1.40
N MET A 22 -10.05 -4.87 -0.18
CA MET A 22 -8.91 -5.18 0.67
C MET A 22 -8.68 -6.67 0.78
N SER A 23 -7.41 -7.06 0.67
CA SER A 23 -6.99 -8.43 0.92
C SER A 23 -7.46 -8.89 2.30
N ALA A 24 -8.14 -10.04 2.37
CA ALA A 24 -8.67 -10.59 3.62
C ALA A 24 -7.61 -10.77 4.71
N ASP A 25 -6.35 -11.01 4.31
CA ASP A 25 -5.22 -11.14 5.22
C ASP A 25 -4.84 -9.83 5.92
N HIS A 26 -5.19 -8.69 5.32
CA HIS A 26 -4.79 -7.34 5.73
C HIS A 26 -5.98 -6.48 6.22
N ALA A 27 -7.17 -6.69 5.66
CA ALA A 27 -8.39 -5.89 5.86
C ALA A 27 -8.81 -5.68 7.32
N LYS A 28 -8.45 -6.61 8.23
CA LYS A 28 -8.82 -6.54 9.66
C LYS A 28 -7.63 -6.50 10.62
N LYS A 29 -6.41 -6.38 10.10
CA LYS A 29 -5.18 -6.36 10.90
C LYS A 29 -4.43 -5.05 10.77
N THR A 30 -4.40 -4.49 9.57
CA THR A 30 -3.57 -3.33 9.24
C THR A 30 -4.36 -2.19 8.61
N VAL A 31 -5.66 -2.37 8.35
CA VAL A 31 -6.50 -1.29 7.83
C VAL A 31 -7.56 -0.87 8.85
N THR A 32 -7.68 0.44 9.04
CA THR A 32 -8.68 1.12 9.86
C THR A 32 -9.33 2.27 9.10
N LEU A 33 -10.48 2.75 9.57
CA LEU A 33 -11.11 3.97 9.05
C LEU A 33 -10.85 5.11 10.01
N ASP A 34 -9.94 6.01 9.62
CA ASP A 34 -9.46 7.08 10.49
C ASP A 34 -9.67 8.46 9.85
N PRO A 35 -9.77 9.54 10.64
CA PRO A 35 -9.77 10.89 10.10
C PRO A 35 -8.42 11.21 9.45
N HIS A 36 -8.44 11.81 8.27
CA HIS A 36 -7.22 12.18 7.57
C HIS A 36 -6.50 13.33 8.31
N PRO A 37 -5.18 13.25 8.57
CA PRO A 37 -4.46 14.21 9.40
C PRO A 37 -4.36 15.62 8.79
N HIS A 38 -4.53 15.74 7.47
CA HIS A 38 -4.39 17.00 6.74
C HIS A 38 -5.65 17.42 5.98
N LEU A 39 -6.73 16.64 6.04
CA LEU A 39 -7.97 16.92 5.30
C LEU A 39 -9.15 16.86 6.28
N ALA A 40 -9.94 17.92 6.29
CA ALA A 40 -11.22 17.91 7.00
C ALA A 40 -12.25 17.12 6.16
N GLY A 41 -13.16 16.42 6.84
CA GLY A 41 -14.23 15.68 6.19
C GLY A 41 -14.34 14.23 6.67
N PRO A 42 -14.87 13.33 5.82
CA PRO A 42 -15.12 11.93 6.20
C PRO A 42 -13.82 11.16 6.48
N SER A 43 -13.94 10.11 7.30
CA SER A 43 -12.83 9.19 7.54
C SER A 43 -12.42 8.48 6.26
N HIS A 44 -11.13 8.19 6.16
CA HIS A 44 -10.50 7.51 5.03
C HIS A 44 -10.02 6.13 5.50
N ALA A 45 -9.92 5.18 4.58
CA ALA A 45 -9.22 3.93 4.87
C ALA A 45 -7.72 4.20 5.00
N SER A 46 -7.16 3.80 6.13
CA SER A 46 -5.76 3.98 6.46
C SER A 46 -5.08 2.63 6.60
N VAL A 47 -4.04 2.39 5.80
CA VAL A 47 -3.12 1.28 6.03
C VAL A 47 -2.11 1.73 7.08
N HIS A 48 -2.22 1.15 8.29
CA HIS A 48 -1.46 1.54 9.46
C HIS A 48 0.04 1.21 9.31
N PRO A 49 0.95 2.16 9.58
CA PRO A 49 2.35 2.04 9.19
C PRO A 49 3.22 1.15 10.08
N CYS A 50 2.73 0.67 11.23
CA CYS A 50 3.56 0.02 12.26
C CYS A 50 4.36 -1.20 11.80
N ARG A 51 3.94 -1.87 10.72
CA ARG A 51 4.65 -3.04 10.15
C ARG A 51 5.30 -2.76 8.80
N HIS A 52 5.18 -1.55 8.25
CA HIS A 52 5.72 -1.22 6.93
C HIS A 52 7.23 -1.38 6.87
N SER A 53 7.97 -0.89 7.87
CA SER A 53 9.43 -1.02 7.92
C SER A 53 9.90 -2.47 7.92
N VAL A 54 9.20 -3.33 8.65
CA VAL A 54 9.49 -4.78 8.73
C VAL A 54 9.20 -5.46 7.39
N ALA A 55 8.08 -5.13 6.75
CA ALA A 55 7.71 -5.69 5.44
C ALA A 55 8.69 -5.25 4.34
N ILE A 56 8.99 -3.95 4.27
CA ILE A 56 9.92 -3.38 3.29
C ILE A 56 11.32 -3.97 3.46
N LYS A 57 11.82 -4.07 4.70
CA LYS A 57 13.13 -4.67 4.97
C LYS A 57 13.20 -6.12 4.47
N ARG A 58 12.18 -6.93 4.72
CA ARG A 58 12.15 -8.33 4.23
C ARG A 58 12.20 -8.41 2.71
N ILE A 59 11.53 -7.50 2.01
CA ILE A 59 11.57 -7.50 0.54
C ILE A 59 12.97 -7.10 0.04
N ILE A 60 13.61 -6.11 0.67
CA ILE A 60 15.00 -5.74 0.35
C ILE A 60 15.94 -6.93 0.58
N ASP A 61 15.88 -7.55 1.75
CA ASP A 61 16.73 -8.70 2.11
C ASP A 61 16.54 -9.85 1.07
N MET A 62 15.29 -10.17 0.67
CA MET A 62 15.00 -11.17 -0.38
C MET A 62 15.53 -10.79 -1.76
N MET A 63 15.55 -9.50 -2.11
CA MET A 63 16.09 -9.02 -3.38
C MET A 63 17.62 -9.08 -3.41
N GLU A 64 18.27 -8.86 -2.26
CA GLU A 64 19.73 -8.95 -2.10
C GLU A 64 20.23 -10.41 -2.10
N ASP A 65 19.48 -11.34 -1.52
CA ASP A 65 19.83 -12.78 -1.50
C ASP A 65 19.71 -13.46 -2.87
N GLY A 66 18.87 -12.93 -3.77
CA GLY A 66 18.57 -13.51 -5.09
C GLY A 66 19.38 -12.94 -6.26
N ARG A 67 20.23 -11.92 -6.03
CA ARG A 67 21.07 -11.28 -7.06
C ARG A 67 22.54 -11.28 -6.59
N GLU A 68 23.50 -11.40 -7.50
CA GLU A 68 24.92 -11.21 -7.19
C GLU A 68 25.17 -9.75 -6.75
N ALA A 69 24.93 -9.40 -5.49
CA ALA A 69 25.32 -8.13 -4.85
C ALA A 69 25.13 -6.85 -5.71
N SER A 70 24.19 -6.85 -6.66
CA SER A 70 24.12 -5.83 -7.69
C SER A 70 23.12 -4.79 -7.27
N LYS A 71 23.66 -3.84 -6.49
CA LYS A 71 23.13 -2.51 -6.15
C LYS A 71 22.11 -2.49 -5.00
N ALA A 72 22.59 -2.05 -3.84
CA ALA A 72 21.75 -1.68 -2.70
C ALA A 72 20.63 -0.73 -3.13
N MET A 73 19.41 -0.97 -2.62
CA MET A 73 18.25 -0.14 -2.93
C MET A 73 18.51 1.30 -2.49
N ARG A 74 18.33 2.25 -3.41
CA ARG A 74 18.46 3.66 -3.06
C ARG A 74 17.21 4.17 -2.36
N PRO A 75 17.32 5.17 -1.46
CA PRO A 75 16.15 5.74 -0.79
C PRO A 75 15.06 6.28 -1.74
N ASP A 76 15.43 6.78 -2.92
CA ASP A 76 14.48 7.26 -3.93
C ASP A 76 13.60 6.15 -4.54
N GLN A 77 14.00 4.88 -4.41
CA GLN A 77 13.24 3.72 -4.92
C GLN A 77 12.25 3.17 -3.88
N ALA A 78 12.33 3.63 -2.62
CA ALA A 78 11.53 3.10 -1.52
C ALA A 78 10.03 3.26 -1.74
N LEU A 79 9.59 4.35 -2.42
CA LEU A 79 8.18 4.57 -2.69
C LEU A 79 7.61 3.52 -3.65
N PHE A 80 8.33 3.17 -4.72
CA PHE A 80 7.88 2.16 -5.67
C PHE A 80 7.84 0.77 -5.04
N LEU A 81 8.82 0.45 -4.18
CA LEU A 81 8.77 -0.77 -3.39
C LEU A 81 7.58 -0.79 -2.43
N PHE A 82 7.30 0.34 -1.78
CA PHE A 82 6.12 0.50 -0.93
C PHE A 82 4.83 0.33 -1.72
N LEU A 83 4.71 0.91 -2.90
CA LEU A 83 3.55 0.75 -3.79
C LEU A 83 3.37 -0.71 -4.23
N LYS A 84 4.47 -1.41 -4.56
CA LYS A 84 4.43 -2.86 -4.82
C LYS A 84 3.96 -3.68 -3.62
N PHE A 85 4.29 -3.27 -2.39
CA PHE A 85 3.73 -3.88 -1.20
C PHE A 85 2.23 -3.58 -1.06
N ILE A 86 1.82 -2.34 -1.29
CA ILE A 86 0.41 -1.94 -1.21
C ILE A 86 -0.46 -2.69 -2.23
N SER A 87 0.08 -3.14 -3.37
CA SER A 87 -0.72 -3.88 -4.36
C SER A 87 -1.09 -5.27 -3.86
N SER A 88 -0.35 -5.82 -2.88
CA SER A 88 -0.76 -7.03 -2.16
C SER A 88 -1.86 -6.77 -1.11
N VAL A 89 -2.01 -5.53 -0.66
CA VAL A 89 -3.01 -5.11 0.34
C VAL A 89 -4.34 -4.73 -0.33
N ILE A 90 -4.28 -4.05 -1.48
CA ILE A 90 -5.44 -3.60 -2.28
C ILE A 90 -5.34 -4.12 -3.71
N PRO A 91 -5.55 -5.43 -3.93
CA PRO A 91 -5.26 -6.09 -5.21
C PRO A 91 -6.21 -5.70 -6.35
N THR A 92 -7.40 -5.17 -6.02
CA THR A 92 -8.43 -4.77 -7.01
C THR A 92 -8.26 -3.33 -7.48
N VAL A 93 -7.42 -2.54 -6.81
CA VAL A 93 -7.21 -1.12 -7.14
C VAL A 93 -6.06 -1.01 -8.12
N GLU A 94 -6.37 -0.51 -9.31
CA GLU A 94 -5.36 -0.25 -10.34
C GLU A 94 -4.67 1.10 -10.09
N TYR A 95 -3.35 1.07 -9.93
CA TYR A 95 -2.50 2.25 -9.91
C TYR A 95 -1.12 1.87 -10.47
N ASP A 96 -0.47 2.84 -11.10
CA ASP A 96 0.83 2.62 -11.72
C ASP A 96 1.96 2.75 -10.68
N PHE A 97 2.83 1.74 -10.65
CA PHE A 97 4.06 1.72 -9.86
C PHE A 97 5.21 1.08 -10.66
N THR A 98 5.13 1.15 -12.00
CA THR A 98 6.18 0.65 -12.88
C THR A 98 7.51 1.32 -12.56
N MET A 99 8.51 0.48 -12.29
CA MET A 99 9.86 0.90 -12.02
C MET A 99 10.78 -0.17 -12.59
N ASP A 100 11.58 0.20 -13.58
CA ASP A 100 12.62 -0.67 -14.10
C ASP A 100 13.73 -0.76 -13.05
N PHE A 101 13.71 -1.84 -12.29
CA PHE A 101 14.89 -2.26 -11.54
C PHE A 101 15.85 -2.85 -12.56
N ASP A 102 16.62 -2.01 -13.26
CA ASP A 102 17.68 -2.45 -14.19
C ASP A 102 18.41 -3.65 -13.58
N THR A 103 18.36 -4.77 -14.31
CA THR A 103 18.83 -6.09 -13.87
C THR A 103 20.31 -6.25 -14.20
#